data_AF-A0A661K5W9-F1
#
_entry.id   AF-A0A661K5W9-F1
#
_cell.length_a   1.000
_cell.length_b   1.000
_cell.length_c   1.000
_cell.angle_alpha   90.00
_cell.angle_beta   90.00
_cell.angle_gamma   90.00
#
_symmetry.space_group_name_H-M   'P 1'
#
loop_
_entity.id
_entity.type
_entity.pdbx_description
1 polymer ?
#
loop_
_entity_poly.entity_id
_entity_poly.type
_entity_poly.pdbx_seq_one_letter_code
_entity_poly.pdbx_strand_id
1 'polypeptide(L)'
;MENITEFNWDLKKLPSNWGKINIDQKQLLVRSAPREALVIIISQESNEKVLENLLENKKLTSAEIIRIIERARSARILEKISRISRWFTNHTIKRRLLENPHTPIKVSFRILDYLPLPEVTKVIQNPNISREVRNRARARLRTLMNRMSAGELRGMFLNSEGEVIKKLPVLTGKDKKVIMDILNSGRVPKRFIINLLRAPATTGDIIQVISKNRSWMRDKLIKNAVLTSTKVSQSTKNRLKNL
;
A
#
# COMPACT_ATOMS: atom_id res chain seq x y z
N MET A 1 9.06 -44.86 -17.53
CA MET A 1 9.10 -43.44 -17.12
C MET A 1 10.41 -42.89 -17.62
N GLU A 2 10.40 -42.20 -18.76
CA GLU A 2 11.62 -41.58 -19.31
C GLU A 2 12.16 -40.53 -18.33
N ASN A 3 13.47 -40.54 -18.17
CA ASN A 3 14.23 -39.63 -17.31
C ASN A 3 13.99 -38.19 -17.77
N ILE A 4 13.22 -37.41 -17.00
CA ILE A 4 12.97 -35.97 -17.22
C ILE A 4 14.28 -35.14 -17.13
N THR A 5 15.40 -35.78 -16.79
CA THR A 5 16.75 -35.21 -16.73
C THR A 5 17.39 -34.90 -18.09
N GLU A 6 16.84 -35.37 -19.22
CA GLU A 6 17.45 -35.18 -20.56
C GLU A 6 16.78 -34.11 -21.45
N PHE A 7 15.97 -33.20 -20.87
CA PHE A 7 15.47 -32.09 -21.68
C PHE A 7 16.62 -31.12 -22.04
N ASN A 8 16.87 -30.95 -23.33
CA ASN A 8 17.87 -30.01 -23.83
C ASN A 8 17.41 -28.56 -23.62
N TRP A 9 17.95 -27.90 -22.60
CA TRP A 9 17.70 -26.51 -22.24
C TRP A 9 18.49 -25.50 -23.11
N ASP A 10 18.51 -25.68 -24.44
CA ASP A 10 19.08 -24.70 -25.36
C ASP A 10 18.28 -23.39 -25.28
N LEU A 11 18.80 -22.42 -24.53
CA LEU A 11 18.14 -21.15 -24.23
C LEU A 11 17.83 -20.32 -25.48
N LYS A 12 18.57 -20.52 -26.58
CA LYS A 12 18.32 -19.81 -27.85
C LYS A 12 17.07 -20.35 -28.55
N LYS A 13 16.82 -21.65 -28.42
CA LYS A 13 15.68 -22.33 -29.05
C LYS A 13 14.47 -22.44 -28.12
N LEU A 14 14.68 -22.32 -26.80
CA LEU A 14 13.62 -22.47 -25.80
C LEU A 14 12.41 -21.56 -26.07
N PRO A 15 12.54 -20.26 -26.43
CA PRO A 15 11.38 -19.43 -26.74
C PRO A 15 10.49 -20.00 -27.86
N SER A 16 11.11 -20.43 -28.96
CA SER A 16 10.38 -20.96 -30.12
C SER A 16 9.84 -22.37 -29.89
N ASN A 17 10.50 -23.15 -29.04
CA ASN A 17 10.13 -24.53 -28.76
C ASN A 17 9.10 -24.65 -27.63
N TRP A 18 9.09 -23.73 -26.66
CA TRP A 18 8.24 -23.84 -25.47
C TRP A 18 6.75 -23.96 -25.82
N GLY A 19 6.29 -23.22 -26.83
CA GLY A 19 4.90 -23.29 -27.32
C GLY A 19 4.51 -24.63 -27.95
N LYS A 20 5.48 -25.42 -28.41
CA LYS A 20 5.26 -26.71 -29.09
C LYS A 20 5.20 -27.90 -28.11
N ILE A 21 5.72 -27.72 -26.89
CA ILE A 21 5.72 -28.76 -25.86
C ILE A 21 4.30 -28.92 -25.32
N ASN A 22 3.82 -30.16 -25.21
CA ASN A 22 2.49 -30.43 -24.68
C ASN A 22 2.39 -30.07 -23.18
N ILE A 23 1.17 -29.87 -22.69
CA ILE A 23 0.92 -29.36 -21.34
C ILE A 23 1.46 -30.31 -20.26
N ASP A 24 1.34 -31.63 -20.44
CA ASP A 24 1.79 -32.61 -19.46
C ASP A 24 3.32 -32.65 -19.34
N GLN A 25 4.03 -32.58 -20.46
CA GLN A 25 5.49 -32.43 -20.50
C GLN A 25 5.91 -31.11 -19.85
N LYS A 26 5.25 -29.99 -20.17
CA LYS A 26 5.55 -28.70 -19.53
C LYS A 26 5.45 -28.79 -18.00
N GLN A 27 4.38 -29.39 -17.48
CA GLN A 27 4.16 -29.56 -16.03
C GLN A 27 5.31 -30.34 -15.36
N LEU A 28 5.86 -31.34 -16.03
CA LEU A 28 7.02 -32.11 -15.55
C LEU A 28 8.32 -31.30 -15.62
N LEU A 29 8.57 -30.63 -16.76
CA LEU A 29 9.82 -29.92 -17.04
C LEU A 29 10.05 -28.70 -16.14
N VAL A 30 9.00 -27.93 -15.84
CA VAL A 30 9.14 -26.70 -15.05
C VAL A 30 9.67 -26.93 -13.63
N ARG A 31 9.47 -28.13 -13.06
CA ARG A 31 9.92 -28.49 -11.71
C ARG A 31 11.44 -28.58 -11.60
N SER A 32 12.12 -28.97 -12.67
CA SER A 32 13.57 -29.19 -12.73
C SER A 32 14.33 -28.12 -13.55
N ALA A 33 13.60 -27.28 -14.29
CA ALA A 33 14.15 -26.24 -15.17
C ALA A 33 15.29 -25.44 -14.52
N PRO A 34 16.41 -25.20 -15.24
CA PRO A 34 17.50 -24.35 -14.77
C PRO A 34 17.05 -22.89 -14.67
N ARG A 35 17.81 -22.08 -13.93
CA ARG A 35 17.41 -20.71 -13.57
C ARG A 35 17.22 -19.83 -14.79
N GLU A 36 18.11 -19.95 -15.76
CA GLU A 36 18.11 -19.20 -17.01
C GLU A 36 16.87 -19.52 -17.85
N ALA A 37 16.45 -20.79 -17.85
CA ALA A 37 15.23 -21.21 -18.53
C ALA A 37 13.96 -20.69 -17.83
N LEU A 38 13.94 -20.62 -16.49
CA LEU A 38 12.78 -20.11 -15.74
C LEU A 38 12.40 -18.69 -16.15
N VAL A 39 13.38 -17.82 -16.41
CA VAL A 39 13.14 -16.45 -16.87
C VAL A 39 12.38 -16.44 -18.20
N ILE A 40 12.79 -17.30 -19.14
CA ILE A 40 12.16 -17.45 -20.45
C ILE A 40 10.76 -18.04 -20.30
N ILE A 41 10.62 -19.12 -19.53
CA ILE A 41 9.34 -19.81 -19.31
C ILE A 41 8.31 -18.85 -18.71
N ILE A 42 8.66 -18.12 -17.65
CA ILE A 42 7.74 -17.19 -16.97
C ILE A 42 7.30 -16.05 -17.91
N SER A 43 8.14 -15.67 -18.87
CA SER A 43 7.82 -14.61 -19.84
C SER A 43 6.77 -15.03 -20.87
N GLN A 44 6.52 -16.32 -21.05
CA GLN A 44 5.64 -16.87 -22.10
C GLN A 44 4.49 -17.72 -21.55
N GLU A 45 4.69 -18.38 -20.42
CA GLU A 45 3.73 -19.32 -19.87
C GLU A 45 2.56 -18.61 -19.19
N SER A 46 1.35 -19.06 -19.52
CA SER A 46 0.08 -18.54 -19.00
C SER A 46 -0.81 -19.64 -18.44
N ASN A 47 -0.50 -20.91 -18.73
CA ASN A 47 -1.25 -22.05 -18.23
C ASN A 47 -1.07 -22.19 -16.72
N GLU A 48 -2.18 -22.14 -15.99
CA GLU A 48 -2.18 -22.17 -14.53
C GLU A 48 -1.55 -23.43 -13.96
N LYS A 49 -1.83 -24.61 -14.53
CA LYS A 49 -1.28 -25.88 -14.02
C LYS A 49 0.24 -25.92 -14.20
N VAL A 50 0.75 -25.39 -15.30
CA VAL A 50 2.19 -25.28 -15.53
C VAL A 50 2.81 -24.30 -14.53
N LEU A 51 2.20 -23.13 -14.32
CA LEU A 51 2.67 -22.16 -13.33
C LEU A 51 2.61 -22.71 -11.90
N GLU A 52 1.58 -23.48 -11.54
CA GLU A 52 1.48 -24.13 -10.23
C GLU A 52 2.63 -25.12 -9.99
N ASN A 53 2.94 -25.96 -10.97
CA ASN A 53 4.08 -26.88 -10.89
C ASN A 53 5.42 -26.13 -10.89
N LEU A 54 5.52 -25.02 -11.60
CA LEU A 54 6.71 -24.17 -11.60
C LEU A 54 7.03 -23.65 -10.20
N LEU A 55 6.03 -23.36 -9.35
CA LEU A 55 6.23 -22.91 -7.96
C LEU A 55 6.96 -23.93 -7.07
N GLU A 56 6.98 -25.21 -7.46
CA GLU A 56 7.70 -26.29 -6.76
C GLU A 56 9.21 -26.29 -7.09
N ASN A 57 9.62 -25.58 -8.15
CA ASN A 57 11.02 -25.48 -8.52
C ASN A 57 11.83 -24.75 -7.42
N LYS A 58 12.87 -25.42 -6.93
CA LYS A 58 13.73 -24.91 -5.85
C LYS A 58 14.66 -23.77 -6.28
N LYS A 59 14.91 -23.62 -7.59
CA LYS A 59 15.77 -22.58 -8.18
C LYS A 59 15.05 -21.24 -8.36
N LEU A 60 13.73 -21.18 -8.12
CA LEU A 60 13.00 -19.92 -8.10
C LEU A 60 13.55 -18.99 -7.02
N THR A 61 13.58 -17.70 -7.33
CA THR A 61 13.89 -16.61 -6.41
C THR A 61 12.69 -15.68 -6.28
N SER A 62 12.77 -14.71 -5.36
CA SER A 62 11.74 -13.69 -5.23
C SER A 62 11.55 -12.88 -6.52
N ALA A 63 12.59 -12.73 -7.36
CA ALA A 63 12.49 -12.00 -8.63
C ALA A 63 11.56 -12.71 -9.62
N GLU A 64 11.68 -14.04 -9.78
CA GLU A 64 10.78 -14.82 -10.61
C GLU A 64 9.34 -14.79 -10.07
N ILE A 65 9.16 -14.93 -8.76
CA ILE A 65 7.83 -14.86 -8.12
C ILE A 65 7.16 -13.50 -8.36
N ILE A 66 7.90 -12.40 -8.25
CA ILE A 66 7.39 -11.07 -8.55
C ILE A 66 6.90 -10.99 -10.01
N ARG A 67 7.67 -11.50 -10.98
CA ARG A 67 7.27 -11.54 -12.40
C ARG A 67 6.00 -12.37 -12.62
N ILE A 68 5.87 -13.51 -11.92
CA ILE A 68 4.65 -14.34 -11.98
C ILE A 68 3.46 -13.54 -11.45
N ILE A 69 3.62 -12.86 -10.30
CA ILE A 69 2.54 -12.04 -9.70
C ILE A 69 2.13 -10.91 -10.64
N GLU A 70 3.06 -10.18 -11.24
CA GLU A 70 2.74 -9.05 -12.15
C GLU A 70 1.94 -9.49 -13.38
N ARG A 71 2.24 -10.69 -13.90
CA ARG A 71 1.63 -11.25 -15.12
C ARG A 71 0.36 -12.04 -14.85
N ALA A 72 0.18 -12.54 -13.63
CA ALA A 72 -0.95 -13.38 -13.28
C ALA A 72 -2.29 -12.69 -13.58
N ARG A 73 -3.15 -13.43 -14.29
CA ARG A 73 -4.54 -13.04 -14.62
C ARG A 73 -5.59 -13.86 -13.88
N SER A 74 -5.15 -14.69 -12.93
CA SER A 74 -6.06 -15.51 -12.14
C SER A 74 -5.80 -15.45 -10.65
N ALA A 75 -6.89 -15.55 -9.91
CA ALA A 75 -6.92 -15.60 -8.46
C ALA A 75 -6.15 -16.83 -7.91
N ARG A 76 -6.22 -17.95 -8.62
CA ARG A 76 -5.74 -19.26 -8.15
C ARG A 76 -4.23 -19.27 -7.91
N ILE A 77 -3.44 -18.83 -8.90
CA ILE A 77 -1.98 -18.81 -8.77
C ILE A 77 -1.53 -17.79 -7.70
N LEU A 78 -2.19 -16.64 -7.61
CA LEU A 78 -1.92 -15.61 -6.61
C LEU A 78 -2.22 -16.11 -5.19
N GLU A 79 -3.33 -16.83 -5.03
CA GLU A 79 -3.65 -17.50 -3.77
C GLU A 79 -2.62 -18.56 -3.41
N LYS A 80 -2.22 -19.41 -4.37
CA LYS A 80 -1.19 -20.43 -4.16
C LYS A 80 0.12 -19.81 -3.69
N ILE A 81 0.60 -18.76 -4.37
CA ILE A 81 1.80 -18.01 -3.96
C ILE A 81 1.65 -17.47 -2.53
N SER A 82 0.48 -16.92 -2.19
CA SER A 82 0.23 -16.35 -0.86
C SER A 82 0.27 -17.38 0.28
N ARG A 83 0.07 -18.67 -0.01
CA ARG A 83 0.11 -19.76 0.97
C ARG A 83 1.52 -20.32 1.19
N ILE A 84 2.47 -19.99 0.32
CA ILE A 84 3.85 -20.48 0.42
C ILE A 84 4.65 -19.55 1.32
N SER A 85 4.97 -20.03 2.54
CA SER A 85 5.62 -19.23 3.59
C SER A 85 6.90 -18.53 3.12
N ARG A 86 7.80 -19.23 2.40
CA ARG A 86 9.06 -18.65 1.88
C ARG A 86 8.86 -17.42 0.99
N TRP A 87 7.71 -17.31 0.33
CA TRP A 87 7.36 -16.18 -0.52
C TRP A 87 6.57 -15.11 0.24
N PHE A 88 5.66 -15.54 1.09
CA PHE A 88 4.78 -14.63 1.82
C PHE A 88 5.51 -13.80 2.89
N THR A 89 6.66 -14.23 3.39
CA THR A 89 7.49 -13.42 4.30
C THR A 89 8.05 -12.17 3.63
N ASN A 90 8.28 -12.19 2.31
CA ASN A 90 8.88 -11.08 1.57
C ASN A 90 7.89 -9.90 1.40
N HIS A 91 8.27 -8.71 1.89
CA HIS A 91 7.45 -7.49 1.81
C HIS A 91 7.18 -7.03 0.38
N THR A 92 8.15 -7.19 -0.53
CA THR A 92 7.96 -6.85 -1.95
C THR A 92 6.91 -7.77 -2.58
N ILE A 93 6.95 -9.07 -2.29
CA ILE A 93 5.93 -10.02 -2.78
C ILE A 93 4.54 -9.64 -2.26
N LYS A 94 4.40 -9.35 -0.95
CA LYS A 94 3.13 -8.86 -0.38
C LYS A 94 2.62 -7.61 -1.09
N ARG A 95 3.50 -6.65 -1.38
CA ARG A 95 3.13 -5.43 -2.11
C ARG A 95 2.65 -5.73 -3.53
N ARG A 96 3.38 -6.56 -4.28
CA ARG A 96 2.97 -6.93 -5.64
C ARG A 96 1.65 -7.70 -5.68
N LEU A 97 1.40 -8.55 -4.68
CA LEU A 97 0.09 -9.19 -4.51
C LEU A 97 -1.00 -8.13 -4.31
N LEU A 98 -0.81 -7.15 -3.43
CA LEU A 98 -1.80 -6.08 -3.21
C LEU A 98 -2.05 -5.22 -4.46
N GLU A 99 -1.05 -5.03 -5.31
CA GLU A 99 -1.13 -4.24 -6.54
C GLU A 99 -1.73 -5.01 -7.72
N ASN A 100 -1.76 -6.34 -7.69
CA ASN A 100 -2.39 -7.13 -8.74
C ASN A 100 -3.93 -7.13 -8.58
N PRO A 101 -4.69 -6.71 -9.60
CA PRO A 101 -6.16 -6.61 -9.53
C PRO A 101 -6.89 -7.95 -9.42
N HIS A 102 -6.24 -9.06 -9.78
CA HIS A 102 -6.77 -10.42 -9.67
C HIS A 102 -6.46 -11.07 -8.31
N THR A 103 -5.70 -10.41 -7.43
CA THR A 103 -5.43 -10.95 -6.09
C THR A 103 -6.73 -11.09 -5.31
N PRO A 104 -7.05 -12.29 -4.79
CA PRO A 104 -8.26 -12.50 -4.03
C PRO A 104 -8.32 -11.57 -2.82
N ILE A 105 -9.49 -11.00 -2.57
CA ILE A 105 -9.65 -10.03 -1.49
C ILE A 105 -9.26 -10.57 -0.11
N LYS A 106 -9.52 -11.87 0.13
CA LYS A 106 -9.10 -12.58 1.35
C LYS A 106 -7.58 -12.57 1.53
N VAL A 107 -6.81 -12.69 0.44
CA VAL A 107 -5.35 -12.57 0.46
C VAL A 107 -4.94 -11.15 0.80
N SER A 108 -5.53 -10.15 0.14
CA SER A 108 -5.25 -8.74 0.40
C SER A 108 -5.53 -8.35 1.86
N PHE A 109 -6.65 -8.81 2.43
CA PHE A 109 -7.00 -8.51 3.82
C PHE A 109 -6.03 -9.15 4.81
N ARG A 110 -5.67 -10.42 4.58
CA ARG A 110 -4.64 -11.10 5.38
C ARG A 110 -3.30 -10.40 5.32
N ILE A 111 -2.88 -9.88 4.15
CA ILE A 111 -1.64 -9.08 4.05
C ILE A 111 -1.76 -7.82 4.93
N LEU A 112 -2.88 -7.10 4.84
CA LEU A 112 -3.11 -5.86 5.59
C LEU A 112 -3.08 -6.04 7.10
N ASP A 113 -3.52 -7.18 7.62
CA ASP A 113 -3.56 -7.44 9.07
C ASP A 113 -2.14 -7.42 9.69
N TYR A 114 -1.10 -7.72 8.91
CA TYR A 114 0.29 -7.74 9.37
C TYR A 114 1.17 -6.61 8.83
N LEU A 115 0.61 -5.69 8.02
CA LEU A 115 1.41 -4.58 7.49
C LEU A 115 1.72 -3.55 8.58
N PRO A 116 2.99 -3.08 8.66
CA PRO A 116 3.36 -1.98 9.53
C PRO A 116 2.75 -0.68 9.02
N LEU A 117 2.61 0.31 9.91
CA LEU A 117 1.93 1.57 9.61
C LEU A 117 2.41 2.28 8.33
N PRO A 118 3.73 2.43 8.07
CA PRO A 118 4.19 3.08 6.84
C PRO A 118 3.68 2.38 5.58
N GLU A 119 3.65 1.05 5.58
CA GLU A 119 3.15 0.28 4.44
C GLU A 119 1.64 0.38 4.29
N VAL A 120 0.88 0.40 5.39
CA VAL A 120 -0.57 0.66 5.37
C VAL A 120 -0.86 2.01 4.71
N THR A 121 -0.07 3.06 5.02
CA THR A 121 -0.27 4.38 4.39
C THR A 121 0.01 4.38 2.90
N LYS A 122 1.02 3.62 2.43
CA LYS A 122 1.30 3.46 0.99
C LYS A 122 0.13 2.78 0.28
N VAL A 123 -0.47 1.76 0.89
CA VAL A 123 -1.66 1.08 0.34
C VAL A 123 -2.83 2.04 0.16
N ILE A 124 -3.10 2.89 1.17
CA ILE A 124 -4.20 3.87 1.11
C ILE A 124 -4.03 4.87 -0.04
N GLN A 125 -2.79 5.18 -0.42
CA GLN A 125 -2.47 6.18 -1.45
C GLN A 125 -2.36 5.59 -2.86
N ASN A 126 -2.20 4.28 -3.00
CA ASN A 126 -1.95 3.67 -4.30
C ASN A 126 -3.26 3.57 -5.12
N PRO A 127 -3.39 4.31 -6.25
CA PRO A 127 -4.59 4.29 -7.07
C PRO A 127 -4.86 2.92 -7.70
N ASN A 128 -3.81 2.11 -7.92
CA ASN A 128 -3.88 0.80 -8.56
C ASN A 128 -4.49 -0.29 -7.66
N ILE A 129 -4.54 -0.05 -6.34
CA ILE A 129 -5.15 -0.98 -5.39
C ILE A 129 -6.66 -0.73 -5.33
N SER A 130 -7.48 -1.78 -5.27
CA SER A 130 -8.93 -1.64 -5.26
C SER A 130 -9.43 -0.77 -4.09
N ARG A 131 -10.54 -0.06 -4.31
CA ARG A 131 -11.14 0.82 -3.29
C ARG A 131 -11.45 0.06 -1.99
N GLU A 132 -11.89 -1.18 -2.09
CA GLU A 132 -12.22 -2.02 -0.95
C GLU A 132 -11.00 -2.35 -0.09
N VAL A 133 -9.88 -2.74 -0.72
CA VAL A 133 -8.61 -2.99 -0.03
C VAL A 133 -8.09 -1.69 0.60
N ARG A 134 -8.20 -0.55 -0.07
CA ARG A 134 -7.85 0.76 0.52
C ARG A 134 -8.72 1.11 1.72
N ASN A 135 -10.01 0.77 1.71
CA ASN A 135 -10.91 0.99 2.84
C ASN A 135 -10.53 0.09 4.03
N ARG A 136 -10.22 -1.18 3.79
CA ARG A 136 -9.67 -2.08 4.81
C ARG A 136 -8.35 -1.55 5.38
N ALA A 137 -7.48 -0.97 4.55
CA ALA A 137 -6.24 -0.34 4.99
C ALA A 137 -6.51 0.86 5.92
N ARG A 138 -7.51 1.71 5.63
CA ARG A 138 -7.93 2.79 6.53
C ARG A 138 -8.45 2.28 7.88
N ALA A 139 -9.24 1.19 7.86
CA ALA A 139 -9.70 0.55 9.08
C ALA A 139 -8.52 0.00 9.91
N ARG A 140 -7.53 -0.62 9.25
CA ARG A 140 -6.30 -1.08 9.90
C ARG A 140 -5.50 0.07 10.51
N LEU A 141 -5.33 1.18 9.79
CA LEU A 141 -4.69 2.39 10.30
C LEU A 141 -5.39 2.88 11.58
N ARG A 142 -6.73 2.92 11.58
CA ARG A 142 -7.52 3.28 12.77
C ARG A 142 -7.26 2.33 13.94
N THR A 143 -7.24 1.02 13.72
CA THR A 143 -6.92 0.04 14.78
C THR A 143 -5.52 0.25 15.36
N LEU A 144 -4.52 0.52 14.52
CA LEU A 144 -3.15 0.80 14.96
C LEU A 144 -3.08 2.06 15.82
N MET A 145 -3.72 3.15 15.37
CA MET A 145 -3.77 4.42 16.11
C MET A 145 -4.48 4.31 17.46
N ASN A 146 -5.56 3.53 17.53
CA ASN A 146 -6.30 3.39 18.79
C ASN A 146 -5.45 2.76 19.90
N ARG A 147 -4.51 1.88 19.54
CA ARG A 147 -3.59 1.19 20.46
C ARG A 147 -2.44 2.08 20.95
N MET A 148 -2.09 3.14 20.23
CA MET A 148 -1.01 4.05 20.59
C MET A 148 -1.38 4.87 21.82
N SER A 149 -0.41 5.19 22.68
CA SER A 149 -0.53 6.24 23.69
C SER A 149 -0.72 7.63 23.06
N ALA A 150 -1.09 8.63 23.87
CA ALA A 150 -1.18 10.01 23.39
C ALA A 150 0.18 10.55 22.89
N GLY A 151 1.28 10.16 23.55
CA GLY A 151 2.64 10.54 23.17
C GLY A 151 3.07 9.93 21.83
N GLU A 152 2.81 8.65 21.60
CA GLU A 152 3.07 7.98 20.31
C GLU A 152 2.22 8.58 19.19
N LEU A 153 0.93 8.85 19.45
CA LEU A 153 0.04 9.48 18.49
C LEU A 153 0.52 10.90 18.14
N ARG A 154 0.98 11.66 19.14
CA ARG A 154 1.62 12.97 18.95
C ARG A 154 2.85 12.87 18.08
N GLY A 155 3.75 11.93 18.39
CA GLY A 155 4.96 11.66 17.60
C GLY A 155 4.61 11.32 16.16
N MET A 156 3.65 10.44 15.92
CA MET A 156 3.20 10.06 14.58
C MET A 156 2.65 11.26 13.80
N PHE A 157 1.82 12.10 14.42
CA PHE A 157 1.27 13.30 13.80
C PHE A 157 2.36 14.31 13.42
N LEU A 158 3.35 14.52 14.28
CA LEU A 158 4.45 15.46 14.02
C LEU A 158 5.46 14.91 13.01
N ASN A 159 5.88 13.65 13.15
CA ASN A 159 6.86 13.01 12.26
C ASN A 159 6.31 12.84 10.84
N SER A 160 4.99 12.73 10.68
CA SER A 160 4.32 12.73 9.36
C SER A 160 3.92 14.14 8.89
N GLU A 161 4.20 15.19 9.67
CA GLU A 161 3.75 16.56 9.42
C GLU A 161 2.24 16.64 9.09
N GLY A 162 1.43 15.81 9.76
CA GLY A 162 -0.01 15.75 9.57
C GLY A 162 -0.46 15.04 8.27
N GLU A 163 0.45 14.47 7.47
CA GLU A 163 0.10 13.73 6.25
C GLU A 163 -0.85 12.57 6.54
N VAL A 164 -0.65 11.88 7.67
CA VAL A 164 -1.51 10.78 8.12
C VAL A 164 -2.94 11.23 8.38
N ILE A 165 -3.14 12.49 8.83
CA ILE A 165 -4.44 13.06 9.18
C ILE A 165 -5.32 13.17 7.92
N LYS A 166 -4.72 13.50 6.76
CA LYS A 166 -5.43 13.56 5.48
C LYS A 166 -6.01 12.20 5.04
N LYS A 167 -5.52 11.10 5.61
CA LYS A 167 -5.96 9.73 5.28
C LYS A 167 -7.06 9.23 6.20
N LEU A 168 -7.38 9.99 7.26
CA LEU A 168 -8.41 9.64 8.21
C LEU A 168 -9.77 10.11 7.71
N PRO A 169 -10.81 9.26 7.76
CA PRO A 169 -12.17 9.69 7.44
C PRO A 169 -12.76 10.60 8.53
N VAL A 170 -12.36 10.39 9.79
CA VAL A 170 -12.87 11.11 10.96
C VAL A 170 -11.77 11.21 12.03
N LEU A 171 -11.77 12.29 12.82
CA LEU A 171 -10.96 12.43 14.02
C LEU A 171 -11.75 11.99 15.25
N THR A 172 -11.22 11.03 16.00
CA THR A 172 -11.76 10.63 17.30
C THR A 172 -11.53 11.70 18.36
N GLY A 173 -12.19 11.62 19.52
CA GLY A 173 -11.94 12.54 20.63
C GLY A 173 -10.47 12.55 21.07
N LYS A 174 -9.82 11.39 21.06
CA LYS A 174 -8.38 11.25 21.35
C LYS A 174 -7.52 11.96 20.30
N ASP A 175 -7.82 11.77 19.01
CA ASP A 175 -7.09 12.45 17.92
C ASP A 175 -7.20 13.97 18.08
N LYS A 176 -8.41 14.48 18.33
CA LYS A 176 -8.67 15.92 18.52
C LYS A 176 -7.91 16.46 19.72
N LYS A 177 -7.94 15.78 20.87
CA LYS A 177 -7.22 16.20 22.07
C LYS A 177 -5.72 16.34 21.79
N VAL A 178 -5.10 15.31 21.20
CA VAL A 178 -3.67 15.35 20.84
C VAL A 178 -3.36 16.46 19.83
N ILE A 179 -4.22 16.69 18.84
CA ILE A 179 -4.05 17.79 17.88
C ILE A 179 -4.12 19.14 18.59
N MET A 180 -5.08 19.34 19.51
CA MET A 180 -5.20 20.58 20.29
C MET A 180 -3.98 20.80 21.18
N ASP A 181 -3.49 19.73 21.83
CA ASP A 181 -2.25 19.78 22.63
C ASP A 181 -1.04 20.19 21.77
N ILE A 182 -0.94 19.65 20.53
CA ILE A 182 0.09 20.07 19.56
C ILE A 182 -0.06 21.57 19.25
N LEU A 183 -1.26 22.03 18.90
CA LEU A 183 -1.52 23.41 18.54
C LEU A 183 -1.20 24.40 19.67
N ASN A 184 -1.39 23.99 20.93
CA ASN A 184 -1.09 24.80 22.11
C ASN A 184 0.38 24.73 22.55
N SER A 185 1.19 23.80 22.03
CA SER A 185 2.59 23.61 22.43
C SER A 185 3.59 24.66 21.91
N GLY A 186 3.11 25.75 21.28
CA GLY A 186 3.89 26.93 20.92
C GLY A 186 4.76 26.82 19.66
N ARG A 187 5.33 25.65 19.34
CA ARG A 187 6.11 25.42 18.10
C ARG A 187 5.51 24.29 17.26
N VAL A 188 4.68 24.67 16.30
CA VAL A 188 4.03 23.75 15.36
C VAL A 188 4.63 23.93 13.97
N PRO A 189 5.08 22.85 13.30
CA PRO A 189 5.56 22.94 11.93
C PRO A 189 4.50 23.53 11.00
N LYS A 190 4.88 24.50 10.16
CA LYS A 190 3.97 25.11 9.17
C LYS A 190 3.28 24.05 8.30
N ARG A 191 4.03 23.03 7.87
CA ARG A 191 3.51 21.94 7.04
C ARG A 191 2.43 21.12 7.74
N PHE A 192 2.59 20.89 9.05
CA PHE A 192 1.57 20.26 9.90
C PHE A 192 0.26 21.04 9.87
N ILE A 193 0.30 22.36 10.07
CA ILE A 193 -0.90 23.22 10.05
C ILE A 193 -1.58 23.15 8.69
N ILE A 194 -0.82 23.26 7.60
CA ILE A 194 -1.38 23.21 6.23
C ILE A 194 -2.02 21.84 5.95
N ASN A 195 -1.34 20.74 6.29
CA ASN A 195 -1.87 19.40 6.08
C ASN A 195 -3.11 19.13 6.94
N LEU A 196 -3.13 19.63 8.18
CA LEU A 196 -4.28 19.60 9.06
C LEU A 196 -5.46 20.37 8.45
N LEU A 197 -5.28 21.61 7.99
CA LEU A 197 -6.36 22.39 7.36
C LEU A 197 -6.92 21.73 6.09
N ARG A 198 -6.08 21.00 5.35
CA ARG A 198 -6.46 20.27 4.13
C ARG A 198 -7.03 18.89 4.38
N ALA A 199 -6.97 18.37 5.62
CA ALA A 199 -7.50 17.06 5.93
C ALA A 199 -9.03 17.08 5.98
N PRO A 200 -9.72 16.14 5.31
CA PRO A 200 -11.18 16.12 5.27
C PRO A 200 -11.79 15.89 6.66
N ALA A 201 -11.05 15.26 7.58
CA ALA A 201 -11.50 14.97 8.94
C ALA A 201 -11.36 16.17 9.90
N THR A 202 -10.71 17.27 9.51
CA THR A 202 -10.47 18.42 10.40
C THR A 202 -11.76 19.12 10.76
N THR A 203 -11.92 19.48 12.02
CA THR A 203 -13.17 20.03 12.58
C THR A 203 -13.08 21.55 12.80
N GLY A 204 -14.25 22.20 12.90
CA GLY A 204 -14.33 23.67 12.95
C GLY A 204 -13.64 24.30 14.16
N ASP A 205 -13.67 23.63 15.32
CA ASP A 205 -12.93 23.97 16.54
C ASP A 205 -11.42 24.05 16.31
N ILE A 206 -10.84 23.05 15.64
CA ILE A 206 -9.41 23.04 15.27
C ILE A 206 -9.09 24.24 14.37
N ILE A 207 -9.93 24.49 13.37
CA ILE A 207 -9.70 25.62 12.46
C ILE A 207 -9.87 26.96 13.19
N GLN A 208 -10.80 27.04 14.14
CA GLN A 208 -11.01 28.23 14.96
C GLN A 208 -9.75 28.55 15.78
N VAL A 209 -9.11 27.56 16.41
CA VAL A 209 -7.82 27.75 17.11
C VAL A 209 -6.76 28.28 16.15
N ILE A 210 -6.63 27.67 14.97
CA ILE A 210 -5.63 28.10 13.97
C ILE A 210 -5.89 29.54 13.53
N SER A 211 -7.14 29.89 13.22
CA SER A 211 -7.52 31.22 12.74
C SER A 211 -7.38 32.34 13.77
N LYS A 212 -7.35 32.01 15.07
CA LYS A 212 -7.13 32.98 16.15
C LYS A 212 -5.65 33.29 16.37
N ASN A 213 -4.74 32.46 15.88
CA ASN A 213 -3.30 32.69 16.03
C ASN A 213 -2.80 33.75 15.01
N ARG A 214 -2.50 34.96 15.51
CA ARG A 214 -2.02 36.08 14.66
C ARG A 214 -0.76 35.75 13.87
N SER A 215 0.18 35.00 14.46
CA SER A 215 1.44 34.65 13.80
C SER A 215 1.20 33.74 12.59
N TRP A 216 0.28 32.77 12.72
CA TRP A 216 -0.09 31.86 11.64
C TRP A 216 -0.91 32.57 10.56
N MET A 217 -1.76 33.54 10.91
CA MET A 217 -2.54 34.30 9.93
C MET A 217 -1.70 35.29 9.09
N ARG A 218 -0.50 35.67 9.55
CA ARG A 218 0.47 36.41 8.73
C ARG A 218 1.11 35.55 7.64
N ASP A 219 1.12 34.23 7.80
CA ASP A 219 1.61 33.32 6.77
C ASP A 219 0.58 33.14 5.65
N LYS A 220 0.92 33.59 4.44
CA LYS A 220 0.02 33.55 3.27
C LYS A 220 -0.52 32.14 2.99
N LEU A 221 0.29 31.09 3.15
CA LEU A 221 -0.14 29.73 2.84
C LEU A 221 -1.13 29.19 3.87
N ILE A 222 -0.91 29.49 5.16
CA ILE A 222 -1.85 29.10 6.22
C ILE A 222 -3.15 29.90 6.08
N LYS A 223 -3.06 31.23 5.90
CA LYS A 223 -4.22 32.10 5.71
C LYS A 223 -5.09 31.62 4.54
N ASN A 224 -4.49 31.35 3.39
CA ASN A 224 -5.20 30.83 2.22
C ASN A 224 -5.86 29.48 2.52
N ALA A 225 -5.15 28.55 3.17
CA ALA A 225 -5.72 27.25 3.54
C ALA A 225 -6.95 27.36 4.46
N VAL A 226 -6.94 28.29 5.43
CA VAL A 226 -8.11 28.59 6.27
C VAL A 226 -9.27 29.14 5.44
N LEU A 227 -9.02 30.11 4.56
CA LEU A 227 -10.06 30.74 3.74
C LEU A 227 -10.73 29.75 2.78
N THR A 228 -9.97 28.80 2.23
CA THR A 228 -10.48 27.75 1.35
C THR A 228 -11.27 26.66 2.07
N SER A 229 -11.17 26.55 3.39
CA SER A 229 -11.89 25.52 4.12
C SER A 229 -13.39 25.81 4.15
N THR A 230 -14.20 24.80 3.82
CA THR A 230 -15.67 24.87 3.85
C THR A 230 -16.22 24.88 5.27
N LYS A 231 -15.41 24.47 6.26
CA LYS A 231 -15.81 24.34 7.67
C LYS A 231 -15.56 25.60 8.49
N VAL A 232 -15.16 26.69 7.84
CA VAL A 232 -14.93 28.00 8.48
C VAL A 232 -16.15 28.88 8.27
N SER A 233 -16.65 29.50 9.34
CA SER A 233 -17.79 30.42 9.25
C SER A 233 -17.48 31.61 8.33
N GLN A 234 -18.51 32.08 7.61
CA GLN A 234 -18.35 33.23 6.71
C GLN A 234 -17.91 34.50 7.46
N SER A 235 -18.37 34.69 8.68
CA SER A 235 -17.94 35.78 9.58
C SER A 235 -16.43 35.73 9.85
N THR A 236 -15.88 34.54 10.09
CA THR A 236 -14.43 34.35 10.29
C THR A 236 -13.66 34.64 9.01
N LYS A 237 -14.17 34.20 7.84
CA LYS A 237 -13.54 34.50 6.54
C LYS A 237 -13.49 36.00 6.26
N ASN A 238 -14.58 36.72 6.52
CA ASN A 238 -14.65 38.16 6.30
C ASN A 238 -13.65 38.91 7.20
N ARG A 239 -13.54 38.54 8.48
CA ARG A 239 -12.55 39.12 9.41
C ARG A 239 -11.11 38.91 8.93
N LEU A 240 -10.80 37.74 8.38
CA LEU A 240 -9.45 37.41 7.92
C LEU A 240 -9.07 38.09 6.59
N LYS A 241 -10.05 38.44 5.74
CA LYS A 241 -9.77 39.18 4.50
C LYS A 241 -9.29 40.61 4.76
N ASN A 242 -9.64 41.18 5.90
CA ASN A 242 -9.35 42.56 6.28
C ASN A 242 -8.08 42.72 7.14
N LEU A 243 -7.35 41.63 7.38
CA LEU A 243 -6.07 41.56 8.12
C LEU A 243 -4.90 41.32 7.17
#